data_AF-A0AAU3JKD5-F1
#
_entry.id   AF-A0AAU3JKD5-F1
#
_cell.length_a   1.000
_cell.length_b   1.000
_cell.length_c   1.000
_cell.angle_alpha   90.00
_cell.angle_beta   90.00
_cell.angle_gamma   90.00
#
_symmetry.space_group_name_H-M   'P 1'
#
loop_
_entity.id
_entity.type
_entity.pdbx_description
1 polymer ?
#
loop_
_entity_poly.entity_id
_entity_poly.type
_entity_poly.pdbx_seq_one_letter_code
_entity_poly.pdbx_strand_id
1 'polypeptide(L)'
;MREVVGLLAARAPRLDRALKKIAHKGGGVVLLDGTLIRTRRRTGKENRKNYSGKSKCHGLLVIALTDGRGRLLWVSAAQPGRTSEITACRHDQLTARLRAAGLGAIADLGFVGLDDSGPDADPAVITGYKAARNRPLTRGQKLSNTALAAVRAPVEHGFV
;
A
#
# COMPACT_ATOMS: atom_id res chain seq x y z
N MET A 1 -8.62 -16.51 19.20
CA MET A 1 -8.06 -15.21 18.73
C MET A 1 -8.53 -14.85 17.31
N ARG A 2 -9.82 -14.96 17.02
CA ARG A 2 -10.44 -14.41 15.78
C ARG A 2 -11.14 -13.07 16.01
N GLU A 3 -11.36 -12.68 17.28
CA GLU A 3 -12.18 -11.51 17.61
C GLU A 3 -11.53 -10.17 17.30
N VAL A 4 -10.24 -9.97 17.61
CA VAL A 4 -9.60 -8.65 17.43
C VAL A 4 -9.37 -8.31 15.95
N VAL A 5 -9.09 -9.31 15.10
CA VAL A 5 -8.92 -9.11 13.65
C VAL A 5 -10.28 -8.81 13.00
N GLY A 6 -11.34 -9.50 13.40
CA GLY A 6 -12.70 -9.24 12.93
C GLY A 6 -13.22 -7.86 13.35
N LEU A 7 -12.97 -7.44 14.59
CA LEU A 7 -13.44 -6.15 15.11
C LEU A 7 -12.73 -4.95 14.47
N LEU A 8 -11.42 -5.07 14.20
CA LEU A 8 -10.66 -4.04 13.49
C LEU A 8 -10.99 -4.01 11.99
N ALA A 9 -11.26 -5.17 11.37
CA ALA A 9 -11.74 -5.25 9.99
C ALA A 9 -13.14 -4.62 9.81
N ALA A 10 -14.01 -4.72 10.81
CA ALA A 10 -15.37 -4.15 10.77
C ALA A 10 -15.40 -2.62 10.95
N ARG A 11 -14.31 -2.00 11.43
CA ARG A 11 -14.26 -0.57 11.78
C ARG A 11 -13.38 0.27 10.85
N ALA A 12 -12.70 -0.34 9.90
CA ALA A 12 -12.09 0.40 8.79
C ALA A 12 -13.22 1.04 7.95
N PRO A 13 -13.13 2.34 7.59
CA PRO A 13 -14.06 2.93 6.64
C PRO A 13 -14.08 2.06 5.39
N ARG A 14 -15.27 1.74 4.85
CA ARG A 14 -15.36 1.03 3.57
C ARG A 14 -14.52 1.80 2.54
N LEU A 15 -13.56 1.12 1.92
CA LEU A 15 -12.61 1.71 0.97
C LEU A 15 -13.33 2.59 -0.06
N ASP A 16 -14.45 2.10 -0.61
CA ASP A 16 -15.25 2.84 -1.60
C ASP A 16 -15.77 4.19 -1.07
N ARG A 17 -16.11 4.28 0.22
CA ARG A 17 -16.57 5.52 0.84
C ARG A 17 -15.41 6.51 0.98
N ALA A 18 -14.23 6.01 1.36
CA ALA A 18 -13.04 6.84 1.46
C ALA A 18 -12.64 7.38 0.08
N LEU A 19 -12.58 6.51 -0.94
CA LEU A 19 -12.26 6.89 -2.31
C LEU A 19 -13.26 7.90 -2.89
N LYS A 20 -14.58 7.65 -2.73
CA LYS A 20 -15.60 8.62 -3.16
C LYS A 20 -15.45 9.98 -2.50
N LYS A 21 -15.11 10.02 -1.20
CA LYS A 21 -14.88 11.28 -0.48
C LYS A 21 -13.65 12.02 -0.99
N ILE A 22 -12.60 11.30 -1.41
CA ILE A 22 -11.38 11.88 -1.99
C ILE A 22 -11.69 12.47 -3.37
N ALA A 23 -12.34 11.68 -4.23
CA ALA A 23 -12.75 12.11 -5.57
C ALA A 23 -13.67 13.34 -5.51
N HIS A 24 -14.65 13.35 -4.59
CA HIS A 24 -15.57 14.49 -4.43
C HIS A 24 -14.88 15.77 -3.94
N LYS A 25 -13.75 15.66 -3.25
CA LYS A 25 -12.93 16.80 -2.82
C LYS A 25 -11.95 17.29 -3.89
N GLY A 26 -12.01 16.74 -5.10
CA GLY A 26 -11.12 17.10 -6.21
C GLY A 26 -9.72 16.49 -6.10
N GLY A 27 -9.52 15.47 -5.26
CA GLY A 27 -8.26 14.73 -5.23
C GLY A 27 -8.15 13.82 -6.46
N GLY A 28 -7.03 13.88 -7.19
CA GLY A 28 -6.76 12.98 -8.33
C GLY A 28 -5.75 11.88 -8.03
N VAL A 29 -4.86 12.10 -7.06
CA VAL A 29 -3.78 11.16 -6.70
C VAL A 29 -3.69 10.98 -5.19
N VAL A 30 -3.56 9.73 -4.75
CA VAL A 30 -3.27 9.34 -3.36
C VAL A 30 -1.89 8.69 -3.25
N LEU A 31 -1.32 8.66 -2.06
CA LEU A 31 -0.10 7.92 -1.80
C LEU A 31 -0.45 6.61 -1.10
N LEU A 32 0.04 5.50 -1.64
CA LEU A 32 -0.18 4.14 -1.17
C LEU A 32 1.06 3.64 -0.44
N ASP A 33 0.87 3.17 0.78
CA ASP A 33 1.95 2.65 1.62
C ASP A 33 1.51 1.43 2.44
N GLY A 34 2.47 0.59 2.78
CA GLY A 34 2.26 -0.60 3.61
C GLY A 34 3.13 -0.53 4.85
N THR A 35 2.50 -0.67 6.04
CA THR A 35 3.25 -0.68 7.30
C THR A 35 3.00 -1.95 8.10
N LEU A 36 4.06 -2.41 8.77
CA LEU A 36 4.00 -3.58 9.64
C LEU A 36 3.93 -3.12 11.09
N ILE A 37 2.75 -3.26 11.70
CA ILE A 37 2.56 -3.01 13.12
C ILE A 37 3.15 -4.18 13.89
N ARG A 38 4.25 -3.92 14.62
CA ARG A 38 4.94 -4.94 15.41
C ARG A 38 4.03 -5.48 16.51
N THR A 39 4.06 -6.80 16.67
CA THR A 39 3.35 -7.51 17.74
C THR A 39 4.32 -8.38 18.51
N ARG A 40 4.04 -8.62 19.78
CA ARG A 40 4.81 -9.60 20.56
C ARG A 40 4.60 -10.99 19.98
N ARG A 41 5.69 -11.77 19.89
CA ARG A 41 5.63 -13.17 19.48
C ARG A 41 4.75 -13.94 20.48
N ARG A 42 3.71 -14.59 19.97
CA ARG A 42 2.86 -15.53 20.72
C ARG A 42 3.26 -16.97 20.42
N THR A 43 3.01 -17.87 21.36
CA THR A 43 3.19 -19.31 21.15
C THR A 43 2.08 -19.86 20.24
N GLY A 44 2.31 -21.02 19.62
CA GLY A 44 1.34 -21.69 18.75
C GLY A 44 1.55 -21.51 17.24
N LYS A 45 1.02 -22.46 16.46
CA LYS A 45 1.20 -22.54 15.00
C LYS A 45 0.58 -21.35 14.26
N GLU A 46 -0.56 -20.84 14.71
CA GLU A 46 -1.24 -19.71 14.08
C GLU A 46 -0.42 -18.43 14.10
N ASN A 47 0.40 -18.22 15.14
CA ASN A 47 1.24 -17.03 15.23
C ASN A 47 2.35 -16.99 14.15
N ARG A 48 2.70 -18.12 13.54
CA ARG A 48 3.69 -18.17 12.44
C ARG A 48 3.25 -17.35 11.23
N LYS A 49 1.94 -17.19 11.01
CA LYS A 49 1.40 -16.36 9.92
C LYS A 49 1.69 -14.87 10.11
N ASN A 50 1.94 -14.45 11.35
CA ASN A 50 2.27 -13.06 11.67
C ASN A 50 3.76 -12.75 11.50
N TYR A 51 4.61 -13.75 11.25
CA TYR A 51 6.03 -13.50 11.05
C TYR A 51 6.30 -12.94 9.65
N SER A 52 6.81 -11.70 9.60
CA SER A 52 7.29 -11.07 8.38
C SER A 52 8.73 -11.47 8.10
N GLY A 53 8.98 -12.11 6.96
CA GLY A 53 10.33 -12.38 6.49
C GLY A 53 11.10 -11.09 6.13
N LYS A 54 10.40 -10.10 5.57
CA LYS A 54 10.94 -8.78 5.19
C LYS A 54 11.48 -8.04 6.42
N SER A 55 10.69 -7.97 7.49
CA SER A 55 11.03 -7.19 8.69
C SER A 55 11.62 -8.03 9.84
N LYS A 56 11.81 -9.35 9.63
CA LYS A 56 12.34 -10.33 10.60
C LYS A 56 11.68 -10.25 11.98
N CYS A 57 10.39 -9.94 12.03
CA CYS A 57 9.63 -9.81 13.28
C CYS A 57 8.16 -10.23 13.10
N HIS A 58 7.47 -10.45 14.22
CA HIS A 58 6.04 -10.71 14.20
C HIS A 58 5.28 -9.40 14.14
N GLY A 59 4.27 -9.32 13.29
CA GLY A 59 3.44 -8.14 13.16
C GLY A 59 2.19 -8.38 12.32
N LEU A 60 1.44 -7.31 12.17
CA LEU A 60 0.28 -7.25 11.29
C LEU A 60 0.55 -6.22 10.20
N LEU A 61 0.34 -6.62 8.95
CA LEU A 61 0.43 -5.72 7.80
C LEU A 61 -0.86 -4.91 7.72
N VAL A 62 -0.74 -3.60 7.55
CA VAL A 62 -1.84 -2.73 7.15
C VAL A 62 -1.41 -1.93 5.92
N ILE A 63 -2.36 -1.71 5.02
CA ILE A 63 -2.20 -0.85 3.85
C ILE A 63 -2.88 0.47 4.16
N ALA A 64 -2.26 1.57 3.76
CA ALA A 64 -2.81 2.88 3.98
C ALA A 64 -2.81 3.73 2.71
N LEU A 65 -3.81 4.59 2.62
CA LEU A 65 -3.88 5.67 1.65
C LEU A 65 -3.74 7.00 2.38
N THR A 66 -2.88 7.87 1.85
CA THR A 66 -2.66 9.22 2.35
C THR A 66 -2.79 10.24 1.24
N ASP A 67 -2.97 11.52 1.58
CA ASP A 67 -2.88 12.60 0.59
C ASP A 67 -1.41 12.98 0.30
N GLY A 68 -1.20 13.91 -0.63
CA GLY A 68 0.14 14.41 -0.97
C GLY A 68 0.88 15.13 0.18
N ARG A 69 0.23 15.35 1.33
CA ARG A 69 0.84 15.89 2.56
C ARG A 69 1.04 14.81 3.63
N GLY A 70 0.81 13.53 3.31
CA GLY A 70 0.96 12.42 4.25
C GLY A 70 -0.20 12.26 5.24
N ARG A 71 -1.32 13.00 5.08
CA ARG A 71 -2.48 12.84 5.97
C ARG A 71 -3.22 11.55 5.67
N LEU A 72 -3.48 10.74 6.69
CA LEU A 72 -4.19 9.46 6.57
C LEU A 72 -5.62 9.66 6.06
N LEU A 73 -5.94 9.02 4.93
CA LEU A 73 -7.26 9.02 4.30
C LEU A 73 -8.01 7.70 4.55
N TRP A 74 -7.28 6.59 4.58
CA TRP A 74 -7.83 5.25 4.78
C TRP A 74 -6.76 4.27 5.26
N VAL A 75 -7.18 3.25 6.00
CA VAL A 75 -6.35 2.11 6.41
C VAL A 75 -7.13 0.81 6.21
N SER A 76 -6.45 -0.23 5.73
CA SER A 76 -7.02 -1.55 5.51
C SER A 76 -7.31 -2.27 6.82
N ALA A 77 -8.08 -3.35 6.73
CA ALA A 77 -8.06 -4.35 7.77
C ALA A 77 -6.64 -4.90 7.98
N ALA A 78 -6.31 -5.23 9.23
CA ALA A 78 -5.02 -5.82 9.57
C ALA A 78 -4.91 -7.25 9.02
N GLN A 79 -3.83 -7.50 8.28
CA GLN A 79 -3.52 -8.80 7.69
C GLN A 79 -2.31 -9.43 8.39
N PRO A 80 -2.13 -10.77 8.30
CA PRO A 80 -0.94 -11.41 8.88
C PRO A 80 0.36 -10.82 8.31
N GLY A 81 1.38 -10.60 9.15
CA GLY A 81 2.66 -10.01 8.73
C GLY A 81 3.44 -10.77 7.66
N ARG A 82 3.09 -12.03 7.38
CA ARG A 82 3.64 -12.80 6.24
C ARG A 82 3.06 -12.35 4.89
N THR A 83 1.87 -11.74 4.88
CA THR A 83 1.22 -11.29 3.65
C THR A 83 2.07 -10.21 2.98
N SER A 84 2.20 -10.27 1.65
CA SER A 84 2.84 -9.19 0.89
C SER A 84 1.88 -8.04 0.67
N GLU A 85 2.43 -6.84 0.53
CA GLU A 85 1.67 -5.61 0.25
C GLU A 85 0.77 -5.76 -0.99
N ILE A 86 1.30 -6.34 -2.08
CA ILE A 86 0.54 -6.60 -3.31
C ILE A 86 -0.62 -7.57 -3.07
N THR A 87 -0.41 -8.65 -2.31
CA THR A 87 -1.49 -9.61 -2.00
C THR A 87 -2.58 -8.95 -1.17
N ALA A 88 -2.21 -8.10 -0.21
CA ALA A 88 -3.17 -7.33 0.57
C ALA A 88 -4.02 -6.39 -0.31
N CYS A 89 -3.37 -5.64 -1.22
CA CYS A 89 -4.08 -4.76 -2.15
C CYS A 89 -4.98 -5.52 -3.15
N ARG A 90 -4.55 -6.69 -3.62
CA ARG A 90 -5.36 -7.55 -4.51
C ARG A 90 -6.58 -8.12 -3.80
N HIS A 91 -6.43 -8.54 -2.54
CA HIS A 91 -7.56 -8.97 -1.71
C HIS A 91 -8.62 -7.86 -1.59
N ASP A 92 -8.19 -6.61 -1.44
CA ASP A 92 -9.09 -5.47 -1.32
C ASP A 92 -9.53 -4.90 -2.69
N GLN A 93 -9.10 -5.51 -3.81
CA GLN A 93 -9.36 -5.05 -5.18
C GLN A 93 -8.99 -3.57 -5.40
N LEU A 94 -7.91 -3.12 -4.76
CA LEU A 94 -7.57 -1.71 -4.64
C LEU A 94 -7.46 -1.00 -6.00
N THR A 95 -6.75 -1.60 -6.95
CA THR A 95 -6.56 -1.06 -8.30
C THR A 95 -7.89 -0.83 -9.03
N ALA A 96 -8.81 -1.81 -8.99
CA ALA A 96 -10.11 -1.69 -9.62
C ALA A 96 -10.97 -0.59 -8.98
N ARG A 97 -10.92 -0.46 -7.66
CA ARG A 97 -11.65 0.58 -6.92
C ARG A 97 -11.09 1.98 -7.14
N LEU A 98 -9.77 2.11 -7.26
CA LEU A 98 -9.11 3.36 -7.65
C LEU A 98 -9.58 3.82 -9.04
N ARG A 99 -9.55 2.92 -10.03
CA ARG A 99 -10.08 3.19 -11.38
C ARG A 99 -11.54 3.61 -11.35
N ALA A 100 -12.39 2.86 -10.64
CA ALA A 100 -13.81 3.17 -10.53
C ALA A 100 -14.09 4.53 -9.84
N ALA A 101 -13.17 5.01 -9.03
CA ALA A 101 -13.25 6.32 -8.38
C ALA A 101 -12.58 7.45 -9.19
N GLY A 102 -11.94 7.13 -10.33
CA GLY A 102 -11.15 8.10 -11.10
C GLY A 102 -9.90 8.59 -10.37
N LEU A 103 -9.31 7.75 -9.53
CA LEU A 103 -8.13 8.08 -8.71
C LEU A 103 -6.91 7.28 -9.15
N GLY A 104 -5.75 7.94 -9.15
CA GLY A 104 -4.45 7.30 -9.22
C GLY A 104 -3.81 7.14 -7.83
N ALA A 105 -2.89 6.20 -7.68
CA ALA A 105 -2.08 6.03 -6.50
C ALA A 105 -0.58 6.02 -6.85
N ILE A 106 0.25 6.61 -5.98
CA ILE A 106 1.71 6.52 -6.07
C ILE A 106 2.21 5.63 -4.94
N ALA A 107 3.06 4.66 -5.26
CA ALA A 107 3.53 3.65 -4.31
C ALA A 107 5.04 3.37 -4.43
N ASP A 108 5.64 2.72 -3.43
CA ASP A 108 7.05 2.30 -3.50
C ASP A 108 7.29 1.08 -4.41
N LEU A 109 8.56 0.67 -4.48
CA LEU A 109 9.01 -0.49 -5.24
C LEU A 109 8.47 -1.83 -4.72
N GLY A 110 7.94 -1.88 -3.50
CA GLY A 110 7.25 -3.04 -2.92
C GLY A 110 5.91 -3.34 -3.59
N PHE A 111 5.33 -2.35 -4.28
CA PHE A 111 4.07 -2.48 -5.03
C PHE A 111 4.28 -2.70 -6.53
N VAL A 112 5.50 -2.88 -7.01
CA VAL A 112 5.78 -3.15 -8.43
C VAL A 112 5.03 -4.41 -8.88
N GLY A 113 4.20 -4.28 -9.92
CA GLY A 113 3.33 -5.35 -10.42
C GLY A 113 1.97 -5.46 -9.71
N LEU A 114 1.60 -4.45 -8.90
CA LEU A 114 0.23 -4.32 -8.38
C LEU A 114 -0.76 -3.90 -9.48
N ASP A 115 -0.36 -2.95 -10.33
CA ASP A 115 -1.16 -2.55 -11.48
C ASP A 115 -1.02 -3.58 -12.61
N ASP A 116 -2.16 -3.91 -13.20
CA ASP A 116 -2.33 -4.87 -14.28
C ASP A 116 -2.77 -4.23 -15.60
N SER A 117 -2.79 -2.88 -15.68
CA SER A 117 -3.11 -2.14 -16.91
C SER A 117 -2.16 -2.55 -18.03
N GLY A 118 -2.72 -2.70 -19.23
CA GLY A 118 -1.94 -2.82 -20.46
C GLY A 118 -1.13 -1.56 -20.75
N PRO A 119 -0.14 -1.63 -21.65
CA PRO A 119 0.78 -0.52 -21.95
C PRO A 119 0.09 0.76 -22.45
N ASP A 120 -1.13 0.65 -22.99
CA ASP A 120 -1.89 1.77 -23.56
C ASP A 120 -2.93 2.38 -22.59
N ALA A 121 -3.01 1.89 -21.34
CA ALA A 121 -3.95 2.39 -20.34
C ALA A 121 -3.20 3.16 -19.24
N ASP A 122 -3.78 4.27 -18.79
CA ASP A 122 -3.26 5.00 -17.64
C ASP A 122 -3.25 4.08 -16.41
N PRO A 123 -2.09 3.89 -15.75
CA PRO A 123 -1.99 3.04 -14.58
C PRO A 123 -2.73 3.69 -13.40
N ALA A 124 -3.51 2.89 -12.68
CA ALA A 124 -4.12 3.33 -11.43
C ALA A 124 -3.12 3.33 -10.27
N VAL A 125 -2.03 2.58 -10.36
CA VAL A 125 -0.91 2.61 -9.41
C VAL A 125 0.41 2.83 -10.15
N ILE A 126 1.05 3.95 -9.84
CA ILE A 126 2.37 4.32 -10.35
C ILE A 126 3.43 3.96 -9.30
N THR A 127 4.43 3.18 -9.71
CA THR A 127 5.59 2.82 -8.89
C THR A 127 6.89 3.29 -9.54
N GLY A 128 7.97 3.34 -8.78
CA GLY A 128 9.31 3.56 -9.33
C GLY A 128 9.80 2.43 -10.22
N TYR A 129 10.88 2.70 -10.96
CA TYR A 129 11.59 1.71 -11.76
C TYR A 129 12.55 0.88 -10.89
N LYS A 130 12.54 -0.43 -11.08
CA LYS A 130 13.42 -1.37 -10.37
C LYS A 130 14.55 -1.84 -11.29
N ALA A 131 15.80 -1.76 -10.81
CA ALA A 131 16.94 -2.34 -11.52
C ALA A 131 16.84 -3.87 -11.54
N ALA A 132 17.32 -4.50 -12.62
CA ALA A 132 17.50 -5.95 -12.70
C ALA A 132 18.97 -6.29 -12.94
N ARG A 133 19.36 -7.55 -12.67
CA ARG A 133 20.75 -8.05 -12.72
C ARG A 133 21.51 -7.64 -14.00
N ASN A 134 20.80 -7.57 -15.13
CA ASN A 134 21.36 -7.19 -16.43
C ASN A 134 20.65 -5.99 -17.08
N ARG A 135 19.91 -5.20 -16.29
CA ARG A 135 19.23 -3.98 -16.74
C ARG A 135 19.35 -2.90 -15.67
N PRO A 136 20.46 -2.13 -15.66
CA PRO A 136 20.60 -1.01 -14.76
C PRO A 136 19.60 0.11 -15.12
N LEU A 137 19.27 0.95 -14.15
CA LEU A 137 18.37 2.08 -14.39
C LEU A 137 19.04 3.11 -15.31
N THR A 138 18.29 3.59 -16.30
CA THR A 138 18.71 4.74 -17.10
C THR A 138 18.74 6.01 -16.25
N ARG A 139 19.43 7.06 -16.72
CA ARG A 139 19.43 8.36 -16.04
C ARG A 139 18.01 8.91 -15.84
N GLY A 140 17.16 8.78 -16.86
CA GLY A 140 15.75 9.19 -16.78
C GLY A 140 14.98 8.43 -15.69
N GLN A 141 15.14 7.11 -15.63
CA GLN A 141 14.50 6.28 -14.60
C GLN A 141 14.97 6.62 -13.18
N LYS A 142 16.26 6.96 -13.00
CA LYS A 142 16.79 7.43 -11.71
C LYS A 142 16.14 8.76 -11.31
N LEU A 143 16.00 9.71 -12.24
CA LEU A 143 15.33 10.99 -11.98
C LEU A 143 13.86 10.79 -11.62
N SER A 144 13.14 9.93 -12.35
CA SER A 144 11.76 9.56 -12.02
C SER A 144 11.65 8.96 -10.61
N ASN A 145 12.57 8.07 -10.24
CA ASN A 145 12.61 7.51 -8.89
C ASN A 145 12.87 8.57 -7.82
N THR A 146 13.75 9.54 -8.08
CA THR A 146 14.00 10.67 -7.17
C THR A 146 12.76 11.53 -7.00
N ALA A 147 12.05 11.84 -8.08
CA ALA A 147 10.80 12.61 -8.02
C ALA A 147 9.71 11.85 -7.24
N LEU A 148 9.55 10.54 -7.50
CA LEU A 148 8.62 9.68 -6.76
C LEU A 148 8.96 9.61 -5.27
N ALA A 149 10.24 9.49 -4.93
CA ALA A 149 10.69 9.51 -3.53
C ALA A 149 10.37 10.85 -2.85
N ALA A 150 10.59 11.98 -3.52
CA ALA A 150 10.25 13.30 -2.99
C ALA A 150 8.75 13.47 -2.73
N VAL A 151 7.90 12.99 -3.66
CA VAL A 151 6.43 13.00 -3.49
C VAL A 151 6.00 12.11 -2.32
N ARG A 152 6.72 11.01 -2.05
CA ARG A 152 6.42 10.07 -0.98
C ARG A 152 7.00 10.43 0.39
N ALA A 153 7.96 11.35 0.46
CA ALA A 153 8.59 11.77 1.71
C ALA A 153 7.60 12.14 2.85
N PRO A 154 6.44 12.78 2.59
CA PRO A 154 5.45 13.05 3.64
C PRO A 154 4.83 11.80 4.27
N VAL A 155 4.72 10.69 3.54
CA VAL A 155 4.10 9.44 4.03
C VAL A 155 5.03 8.69 4.96
N GLU A 156 6.33 8.76 4.71
CA GLU A 156 7.36 8.13 5.53
C GLU A 156 7.38 8.69 6.97
N HIS A 157 6.80 9.88 7.18
CA HIS A 157 6.64 10.54 8.49
C HIS A 157 5.23 10.38 9.12
N GLY A 158 4.25 9.83 8.40
CA GLY A 158 2.86 9.73 8.85
C GLY A 158 2.55 8.53 9.74
N PHE A 159 3.47 7.56 9.83
CA PHE A 159 3.30 6.30 10.58
C PHE A 159 4.25 6.15 11.78
N VAL A 160 4.82 7.24 12.27
CA VAL A 160 5.71 7.26 13.45
C VAL A 160 4.91 7.33 14.74
#